data_AF-A0A945HVH5-F1
#
_entry.id   AF-A0A945HVH5-F1
#
_cell.length_a   1.000
_cell.length_b   1.000
_cell.length_c   1.000
_cell.angle_alpha   90.00
_cell.angle_beta   90.00
_cell.angle_gamma   90.00
#
_symmetry.space_group_name_H-M   'P 1'
#
loop_
_entity.id
_entity.type
_entity.pdbx_description
1 polymer ?
#
loop_
_entity_poly.entity_id
_entity_poly.type
_entity_poly.pdbx_seq_one_letter_code
_entity_poly.pdbx_strand_id
1 'polypeptide(L)' 'MRKNNLNAKTRSCPLEGVGADLINYKNIKLLEQFVSERGKILPSRITGVHAKKQRALKKEIKRARALALLPYEYI' A
#
# COMPACT_ATOMS: atom_id res chain seq x y z
N MET A 1 2.92 -22.17 -21.64
CA MET A 1 1.73 -21.30 -21.63
C MET A 1 1.30 -21.04 -20.19
N ARG A 2 1.50 -19.81 -19.67
CA ARG A 2 1.00 -19.44 -18.32
C ARG A 2 -0.49 -19.13 -18.45
N LYS A 3 -1.34 -19.96 -17.83
CA LYS A 3 -2.78 -19.73 -17.75
C LYS A 3 -3.03 -18.53 -16.85
N ASN A 4 -3.20 -17.34 -17.44
CA ASN A 4 -3.69 -16.16 -16.73
C ASN A 4 -5.20 -16.32 -16.53
N ASN A 5 -5.60 -16.67 -15.30
CA ASN A 5 -6.99 -16.57 -14.88
C ASN A 5 -7.38 -15.08 -14.81
N LEU A 6 -7.85 -14.56 -15.95
CA LEU A 6 -8.49 -13.24 -16.06
C LEU A 6 -9.92 -13.34 -15.52
N ASN A 7 -10.05 -13.54 -14.21
CA ASN A 7 -11.33 -13.35 -13.53
C ASN A 7 -11.17 -12.35 -12.37
N ALA A 8 -10.57 -11.21 -12.69
CA ALA A 8 -10.56 -10.06 -11.80
C ALA A 8 -11.76 -9.18 -12.17
N LYS A 9 -12.90 -9.46 -11.52
CA LYS A 9 -13.97 -8.48 -11.30
C LYS A 9 -13.30 -7.11 -11.13
N THR A 10 -13.66 -6.12 -11.95
CA THR A 10 -13.09 -4.77 -12.01
C THR A 10 -13.21 -4.09 -10.64
N ARG A 11 -12.32 -4.44 -9.71
CA ARG A 11 -12.27 -3.82 -8.39
C ARG A 11 -11.66 -2.45 -8.60
N SER A 12 -12.49 -1.42 -8.41
CA SER A 12 -12.04 -0.04 -8.27
C SER A 12 -10.90 0.00 -7.25
N CYS A 13 -9.77 0.62 -7.63
CA CYS A 13 -8.65 0.76 -6.70
C CYS A 13 -9.10 1.57 -5.50
N PRO A 14 -8.81 1.17 -4.26
CA PRO A 14 -9.20 1.96 -3.07
C PRO A 14 -8.53 3.34 -3.02
N LEU A 15 -7.51 3.57 -3.86
CA LEU A 15 -6.83 4.85 -4.01
C LEU A 15 -7.24 5.58 -5.31
N GLU A 16 -8.23 5.12 -6.07
CA GLU A 16 -8.85 5.93 -7.15
C GLU A 16 -9.59 7.12 -6.52
N GLY A 17 -9.30 8.35 -6.96
CA GLY A 17 -9.89 9.59 -6.41
C GLY A 17 -9.15 10.17 -5.21
N VAL A 18 -8.25 9.41 -4.57
CA VAL A 18 -7.36 9.93 -3.54
C VAL A 18 -6.29 10.79 -4.20
N GLY A 19 -6.30 12.09 -3.92
CA GLY A 19 -5.32 13.06 -4.43
C GLY A 19 -3.89 12.65 -4.07
N ALA A 20 -2.92 13.03 -4.91
CA ALA A 20 -1.52 12.65 -4.73
C ALA A 20 -0.97 13.05 -3.35
N ASP A 21 -1.45 14.15 -2.78
CA ASP A 21 -1.03 14.68 -1.48
C ASP A 21 -1.41 13.78 -0.29
N LEU A 22 -2.44 12.93 -0.44
CA LEU A 22 -2.87 12.01 0.61
C LEU A 22 -1.91 10.83 0.80
N ILE A 23 -1.16 10.44 -0.24
CA ILE A 23 -0.14 9.38 -0.15
C ILE A 23 1.18 10.03 0.26
N ASN A 24 1.28 10.40 1.53
CA ASN A 24 2.45 11.03 2.13
C ASN A 24 2.81 10.33 3.44
N TYR A 25 4.11 10.23 3.76
CA TYR A 25 4.61 9.70 5.04
C TYR A 25 4.03 10.40 6.27
N LYS A 26 3.57 11.65 6.13
CA LYS A 26 2.91 12.42 7.18
C LYS A 26 1.51 11.89 7.51
N ASN A 27 0.85 11.23 6.57
CA ASN A 27 -0.51 10.72 6.74
C ASN A 27 -0.50 9.27 7.25
N ILE A 28 -0.20 9.12 8.54
CA ILE A 28 0.00 7.81 9.18
C ILE A 28 -1.26 6.95 9.07
N LYS A 29 -2.45 7.53 9.33
CA LYS A 29 -3.74 6.81 9.29
C LYS A 29 -4.00 6.12 7.95
N LEU A 30 -3.63 6.76 6.85
CA LEU A 30 -3.76 6.16 5.52
C LEU A 30 -2.74 5.04 5.34
N LEU A 31 -1.49 5.23 5.74
CA LEU A 31 -0.43 4.25 5.56
C LEU A 31 -0.63 3.00 6.43
N GLU A 32 -1.18 3.14 7.63
CA GLU A 32 -1.52 2.04 8.54
C GLU A 32 -2.48 1.03 7.89
N GLN A 33 -3.45 1.49 7.10
CA GLN A 33 -4.40 0.62 6.39
C GLN A 33 -3.73 -0.33 5.39
N PHE A 34 -2.51 -0.01 4.94
CA PHE A 34 -1.75 -0.80 3.97
C PHE A 34 -0.57 -1.55 4.61
N VAL A 35 -0.51 -1.57 5.95
CA VAL A 35 0.48 -2.29 6.74
C VAL A 35 -0.27 -3.32 7.60
N SER A 36 0.29 -4.52 7.74
CA SER A 36 -0.25 -5.52 8.66
C SER A 36 0.01 -5.09 10.11
N GLU A 37 -0.72 -5.66 11.07
CA GLU A 37 -0.45 -5.49 12.50
C GLU A 37 1.03 -5.73 12.88
N ARG A 38 1.70 -6.68 12.22
CA ARG A 38 3.12 -6.99 12.45
C ARG A 38 4.12 -6.03 11.78
N GLY A 39 3.65 -4.95 11.17
CA GLY A 39 4.53 -4.02 10.44
C GLY A 39 5.00 -4.52 9.07
N LYS A 40 4.38 -5.54 8.45
CA LYS A 40 4.65 -5.93 7.04
C LYS A 40 3.84 -5.07 6.07
N ILE A 41 4.42 -4.66 4.95
CA ILE A 41 3.65 -3.93 3.91
C ILE A 41 2.77 -4.93 3.16
N LEU A 42 1.45 -4.68 3.11
CA LEU A 42 0.52 -5.57 2.44
C LEU A 42 0.75 -5.58 0.91
N PRO A 43 0.75 -6.77 0.26
CA PRO A 43 0.93 -6.88 -1.18
C PRO A 43 -0.29 -6.38 -1.97
N SER A 44 -0.06 -5.93 -3.21
CA SER A 44 -1.12 -5.38 -4.08
C SER A 44 -2.25 -6.36 -4.40
N ARG A 45 -1.98 -7.67 -4.34
CA ARG A 45 -3.01 -8.71 -4.51
C ARG A 45 -4.07 -8.67 -3.40
N ILE A 46 -3.68 -8.25 -2.19
CA ILE A 46 -4.57 -8.14 -1.03
C ILE A 46 -5.20 -6.75 -1.02
N THR A 47 -4.38 -5.70 -1.17
CA THR A 47 -4.85 -4.30 -1.07
C THR A 47 -5.66 -3.83 -2.27
N GLY A 48 -5.56 -4.50 -3.42
CA GLY A 48 -6.24 -4.08 -4.66
C GLY A 48 -5.69 -2.79 -5.27
N VAL A 49 -4.52 -2.33 -4.82
CA VAL A 49 -3.92 -1.07 -5.28
C VAL A 49 -3.20 -1.24 -6.61
N HIS A 50 -3.43 -0.32 -7.55
CA HIS A 50 -2.71 -0.23 -8.82
C HIS A 50 -1.19 -0.14 -8.63
N ALA A 51 -0.43 -0.81 -9.50
CA ALA A 51 1.03 -0.94 -9.36
C ALA A 51 1.78 0.41 -9.22
N LYS A 52 1.35 1.46 -9.93
CA LYS A 52 1.95 2.81 -9.84
C LYS A 52 1.78 3.41 -8.44
N LYS A 53 0.56 3.34 -7.89
CA LYS A 53 0.22 3.83 -6.54
C LYS A 53 0.88 2.98 -5.46
N GLN A 54 0.95 1.66 -5.64
CA GLN A 54 1.63 0.75 -4.71
C GLN A 54 3.13 1.07 -4.58
N ARG A 55 3.81 1.47 -5.67
CA ARG A 55 5.22 1.90 -5.63
C ARG A 55 5.40 3.19 -4.83
N ALA A 56 4.53 4.18 -5.04
CA ALA A 56 4.54 5.43 -4.29
C ALA A 56 4.28 5.17 -2.80
N LEU A 57 3.27 4.36 -2.49
CA LEU A 57 2.89 3.99 -1.14
C LEU A 57 4.02 3.27 -0.39
N LYS A 58 4.71 2.33 -1.05
CA LYS A 58 5.92 1.69 -0.49
C LYS A 58 7.04 2.70 -0.16
N LYS A 59 7.24 3.71 -1.01
CA LYS A 59 8.26 4.75 -0.79
C LYS A 59 7.93 5.57 0.46
N GLU A 60 6.68 6.01 0.59
CA GLU A 60 6.24 6.80 1.74
C GLU A 60 6.20 5.98 3.03
N ILE A 61 5.78 4.72 3.01
CA ILE A 61 5.88 3.84 4.18
C ILE A 61 7.33 3.70 4.64
N LYS A 62 8.28 3.50 3.72
CA LYS A 62 9.70 3.42 4.08
C LYS A 62 10.22 4.72 4.70
N ARG A 63 9.76 5.89 4.21
CA ARG A 63 10.08 7.18 4.82
C ARG A 63 9.49 7.32 6.21
N ALA A 64 8.22 6.98 6.39
CA ALA A 64 7.55 7.01 7.70
C ALA A 64 8.26 6.12 8.72
N ARG A 65 8.70 4.93 8.30
CA ARG A 65 9.49 4.01 9.13
C ARG A 65 10.86 4.57 9.53
N ALA A 66 11.57 5.21 8.60
CA ALA A 66 12.85 5.86 8.90
C ALA A 66 12.71 6.99 9.94
N LEU A 67 11.53 7.60 10.02
CA LEU A 67 11.17 8.63 11.00
C LEU A 67 10.51 8.06 12.27
N ALA A 68 10.51 6.74 12.45
CA ALA A 68 9.85 6.05 13.57
C ALA A 68 8.35 6.31 13.72
N LEU A 69 7.67 6.76 12.66
CA LEU A 69 6.20 6.99 12.64
C LEU A 69 5.40 5.70 12.45
N LEU A 70 6.03 4.68 11.87
CA LEU A 70 5.44 3.35 11.66
C LEU A 70 6.42 2.28 12.13
N PRO A 71 5.92 1.17 12.70
CA PRO A 71 6.79 0.08 13.13
C PRO A 71 7.45 -0.63 11.93
N TYR A 72 8.67 -1.09 12.17
CA TYR A 72 9.32 -2.07 11.30
C TYR A 72 8.75 -3.47 11.54
N GLU A 73 8.98 -4.35 10.58
CA GLU A 73 8.62 -5.75 10.67
C GLU A 73 9.31 -6.40 11.86
N TYR A 74 8.52 -6.98 12.76
CA TYR A 74 9.01 -7.96 13.75
C TYR A 74 8.79 -9.37 13.20
N ILE A 75 9.74 -10.26 13.48
CA ILE A 75 9.70 -11.69 13.13
C ILE A 75 8.72 -12.40 14.05
#